data_AF-A0A7J3JC24-F1
#
_entry.id   AF-A0A7J3JC24-F1
#
_cell.length_a   1.000
_cell.length_b   1.000
_cell.length_c   1.000
_cell.angle_alpha   90.00
_cell.angle_beta   90.00
_cell.angle_gamma   90.00
#
_symmetry.space_group_name_H-M   'P 1'
#
loop_
_entity.id
_entity.type
_entity.pdbx_description
1 polymer ?
#
loop_
_entity_poly.entity_id
_entity_poly.type
_entity_poly.pdbx_seq_one_letter_code
_entity_poly.pdbx_strand_id
1 'polypeptide(L)' 'MSVGPPKITRFEKARIVGARALQISMGAPILVDAEENTNPIDIAVTELDAGILPITIRRTLPDGTFQDIPLKWLS' A
#
# COMPACT_ATOMS: atom_id res chain seq x y z
N MET A 1 -5.02 19.21 9.37
CA MET A 1 -5.43 17.91 9.94
C MET A 1 -5.73 16.98 8.78
N SER A 2 -5.09 15.83 8.71
CA SER A 2 -5.47 14.80 7.73
C SER A 2 -6.76 14.11 8.18
N VAL A 3 -7.60 13.71 7.24
CA VAL A 3 -8.81 12.94 7.48
C VAL A 3 -8.41 11.56 8.01
N GLY A 4 -8.97 11.18 9.17
CA GLY A 4 -8.70 9.90 9.82
C GLY A 4 -7.38 9.85 10.62
N PRO A 5 -7.00 8.67 11.13
CA PRO A 5 -5.81 8.51 11.97
C PRO A 5 -4.51 8.76 11.19
N PRO A 6 -3.43 9.20 11.85
CA PRO A 6 -2.12 9.45 11.21
C PRO A 6 -1.38 8.16 10.82
N LYS A 7 -2.00 6.99 11.00
CA LYS A 7 -1.45 5.66 10.71
C LYS A 7 -2.29 4.96 9.65
N ILE A 8 -1.68 3.99 8.97
CA ILE A 8 -2.39 3.07 8.08
C ILE A 8 -3.30 2.16 8.92
N THR A 9 -4.56 2.07 8.53
CA THR A 9 -5.51 1.13 9.15
C THR A 9 -5.24 -0.30 8.68
N ARG A 10 -5.65 -1.30 9.46
CA ARG A 10 -5.51 -2.71 9.07
C ARG A 10 -6.19 -3.04 7.73
N PHE A 11 -7.30 -2.35 7.44
CA PHE A 11 -8.04 -2.50 6.17
C PHE A 11 -7.28 -1.89 4.99
N GLU A 12 -6.71 -0.70 5.16
CA GLU A 12 -5.86 -0.06 4.16
C GLU A 12 -4.62 -0.91 3.89
N LYS A 13 -3.94 -1.41 4.94
CA LYS A 13 -2.78 -2.31 4.81
C LYS A 13 -3.14 -3.54 3.97
N ALA A 14 -4.24 -4.21 4.31
CA ALA A 14 -4.69 -5.40 3.56
C ALA A 14 -5.02 -5.07 2.09
N ARG A 15 -5.66 -3.92 1.82
CA ARG A 15 -6.01 -3.50 0.47
C ARG A 15 -4.77 -3.20 -0.38
N ILE A 16 -3.78 -2.53 0.21
CA ILE A 16 -2.52 -2.19 -0.46
C ILE A 16 -1.74 -3.45 -0.80
N VAL A 17 -1.56 -4.35 0.16
CA VAL A 17 -0.86 -5.63 -0.06
C VAL A 17 -1.57 -6.45 -1.13
N GLY A 18 -2.89 -6.58 -1.08
CA GLY A 18 -3.65 -7.33 -2.08
C GLY A 18 -3.55 -6.75 -3.49
N ALA A 19 -3.64 -5.42 -3.63
CA ALA A 19 -3.48 -4.74 -4.91
C ALA A 19 -2.05 -4.91 -5.46
N ARG A 20 -1.03 -4.81 -4.59
CA ARG A 20 0.37 -4.94 -4.99
C ARG A 20 0.73 -6.37 -5.35
N ALA A 21 0.27 -7.36 -4.58
CA ALA A 21 0.45 -8.77 -4.90
C ALA A 21 -0.16 -9.13 -6.27
N LEU A 22 -1.33 -8.56 -6.60
CA LEU A 22 -1.92 -8.71 -7.94
C LEU A 22 -1.02 -8.12 -9.03
N GLN A 23 -0.48 -6.91 -8.84
CA GLN A 23 0.45 -6.31 -9.79
C GLN A 23 1.67 -7.21 -10.03
N ILE A 24 2.27 -7.75 -8.97
CA ILE A 24 3.42 -8.65 -9.05
C ILE A 24 3.05 -9.93 -9.81
N SER A 25 1.88 -10.51 -9.53
CA SER A 25 1.39 -11.69 -10.26
C SER A 25 1.14 -11.43 -11.75
N MET A 26 0.88 -10.18 -12.12
CA MET A 26 0.74 -9.74 -13.51
C MET A 26 2.10 -9.39 -14.18
N GLY A 27 3.23 -9.63 -13.51
CA GLY A 27 4.56 -9.36 -14.03
C GLY A 27 5.03 -7.91 -13.86
N ALA A 28 4.41 -7.15 -12.95
CA ALA A 28 4.92 -5.82 -12.61
C ALA A 28 6.32 -5.90 -11.97
N PRO A 29 7.19 -4.90 -12.18
CA PRO A 29 8.52 -4.89 -11.60
C PRO A 29 8.47 -4.82 -10.07
N ILE A 30 9.28 -5.66 -9.44
CA ILE A 30 9.49 -5.72 -7.99
C ILE A 30 10.58 -4.69 -7.63
N LEU A 31 10.39 -3.96 -6.53
CA LEU A 31 11.28 -2.88 -6.10
C LEU A 31 12.24 -3.29 -4.96
N VAL A 32 12.12 -4.53 -4.47
CA VAL A 32 12.98 -5.14 -3.44
C VAL A 32 13.75 -6.33 -4.01
N ASP A 33 14.89 -6.65 -3.41
CA ASP A 33 15.61 -7.90 -3.68
C ASP A 33 14.80 -9.08 -3.09
N ALA A 34 13.93 -9.68 -3.91
CA ALA A 34 13.19 -10.89 -3.57
C ALA A 34 13.85 -12.11 -4.22
N GLU A 35 13.93 -13.22 -3.49
CA GLU A 35 14.37 -14.50 -4.06
C GLU A 35 13.34 -15.01 -5.08
N GLU A 36 13.82 -15.70 -6.15
CA GLU A 36 13.02 -16.13 -7.31
C GLU A 36 11.78 -17.00 -6.99
N ASN A 37 11.68 -17.57 -5.77
CA ASN A 37 10.58 -18.45 -5.35
C ASN A 37 9.67 -17.83 -4.26
N THR A 38 9.74 -16.51 -4.06
CA THR A 38 8.95 -15.83 -3.02
C THR A 38 7.50 -15.60 -3.48
N ASN A 39 6.52 -15.82 -2.59
CA ASN A 39 5.11 -15.56 -2.88
C ASN A 39 4.87 -14.05 -3.15
N PRO A 40 4.10 -13.67 -4.19
CA PRO A 40 3.76 -12.27 -4.47
C PRO A 40 3.21 -11.48 -3.28
N ILE A 41 2.52 -12.14 -2.35
CA ILE A 41 2.01 -11.53 -1.12
C ILE A 41 3.17 -11.12 -0.19
N ASP A 42 4.15 -11.99 0.01
CA ASP A 42 5.29 -11.74 0.90
C ASP A 42 6.17 -10.62 0.34
N ILE A 43 6.35 -10.60 -0.99
CA ILE A 43 7.03 -9.52 -1.70
C ILE A 43 6.29 -8.19 -1.48
N ALA A 44 4.97 -8.16 -1.67
CA ALA A 44 4.16 -6.97 -1.46
C ALA A 44 4.19 -6.45 -0.01
N VAL A 45 4.23 -7.35 0.98
CA VAL A 45 4.40 -6.98 2.40
C VAL A 45 5.78 -6.35 2.62
N THR A 46 6.83 -6.96 2.08
CA THR A 46 8.20 -6.45 2.21
C THR A 46 8.37 -5.07 1.57
N GLU A 47 7.81 -4.85 0.38
CA GLU A 47 7.82 -3.53 -0.27
C GLU A 47 7.02 -2.47 0.51
N LEU A 48 5.89 -2.88 1.12
CA LEU A 48 5.08 -1.99 1.93
C LEU A 48 5.81 -1.59 3.22
N ASP A 49 6.43 -2.55 3.91
CA ASP A 49 7.18 -2.30 5.14
C ASP A 49 8.48 -1.51 4.85
N ALA A 50 9.05 -1.62 3.65
CA ALA A 50 10.14 -0.76 3.19
C ALA A 50 9.70 0.68 2.84
N GLY A 51 8.39 0.95 2.73
CA GLY A 51 7.85 2.29 2.45
C GLY A 51 8.17 2.83 1.05
N ILE A 52 8.57 1.97 0.12
CA ILE A 52 9.01 2.35 -1.24
C ILE A 52 7.86 2.39 -2.25
N LEU A 53 6.68 1.86 -1.91
CA LEU A 53 5.53 1.80 -2.80
C LEU A 53 4.98 3.21 -3.10
N PRO A 54 4.89 3.62 -4.38
CA PRO A 54 4.32 4.92 -4.78
C PRO A 54 2.79 4.86 -4.79
N ILE A 55 2.17 4.65 -3.61
CA ILE A 55 0.72 4.53 -3.45
C ILE A 55 0.17 5.73 -2.66
N THR A 56 -1.00 6.21 -3.09
CA THR A 56 -1.77 7.25 -2.41
C THR A 56 -3.10 6.68 -1.96
N ILE A 57 -3.45 6.91 -0.70
CA ILE A 57 -4.72 6.47 -0.11
C ILE A 57 -5.71 7.62 -0.20
N ARG A 58 -6.84 7.40 -0.88
CA ARG A 58 -7.97 8.32 -0.85
C ARG A 58 -8.92 7.96 0.29
N ARG A 59 -9.06 8.84 1.28
CA ARG A 59 -10.05 8.70 2.35
C ARG A 59 -11.24 9.60 2.05
N THR A 60 -12.41 9.00 1.86
CA THR A 60 -13.68 9.71 1.61
C THR A 60 -14.49 9.80 2.90
N LEU A 61 -14.96 11.00 3.23
CA LEU A 61 -15.84 11.27 4.34
C LEU A 61 -17.31 11.02 3.95
N PRO A 62 -18.23 10.84 4.91
CA PRO A 62 -19.65 10.66 4.63
C PRO A 62 -20.32 11.82 3.89
N ASP A 63 -19.72 13.02 3.95
CA ASP A 63 -20.16 14.23 3.25
C ASP A 63 -19.76 14.25 1.76
N GLY A 64 -19.03 13.22 1.29
CA GLY A 64 -18.53 13.10 -0.08
C GLY A 64 -17.22 13.82 -0.34
N THR A 65 -16.68 14.55 0.63
CA THR A 65 -15.32 15.11 0.53
C THR A 65 -14.28 14.00 0.63
N PHE A 66 -13.12 14.20 0.03
CA PHE A 66 -12.04 13.22 0.09
C PHE A 66 -10.69 13.90 0.28
N GLN A 67 -9.75 13.15 0.85
CA GLN A 67 -8.36 13.55 0.94
C GLN A 67 -7.45 12.46 0.40
N ASP A 68 -6.55 12.86 -0.48
CA ASP A 68 -5.49 12.01 -1.02
C ASP A 68 -4.27 12.11 -0.10
N ILE A 69 -3.94 10.99 0.55
CA ILE A 69 -2.87 10.89 1.55
C ILE A 69 -1.77 9.98 0.98
N PRO A 70 -0.59 10.51 0.66
CA PRO A 70 0.55 9.70 0.27
C PRO A 70 0.93 8.71 1.37
N LEU A 71 1.24 7.46 1.00
CA LEU A 71 1.66 6.43 1.96
C LEU A 71 2.85 6.89 2.82
N LYS A 72 3.78 7.65 2.22
CA LYS A 72 4.96 8.22 2.89
C LYS A 72 4.62 9.12 4.09
N TRP A 73 3.40 9.63 4.19
CA TRP A 73 2.95 10.49 5.30
C TRP A 73 2.35 9.70 6.46
N LEU A 74 2.04 8.42 6.24
CA LEU A 74 1.47 7.54 7.26
C LEU A 74 2.62 6.68 7.82
N SER A 75 2.95 6.91 9.09
CA SER A 75 3.98 6.17 9.83
C SER A 75 3.44 4.86 10.43
#